data_AF-A0A9D6R1H0-F1
#
_entry.id   AF-A0A9D6R1H0-F1
#
_cell.length_a   1.000
_cell.length_b   1.000
_cell.length_c   1.000
_cell.angle_alpha   90.00
_cell.angle_beta   90.00
_cell.angle_gamma   90.00
#
_symmetry.space_group_name_H-M   'P 1'
#
loop_
_entity.id
_entity.type
_entity.pdbx_description
1 polymer ?
#
loop_
_entity_poly.entity_id
_entity_poly.type
_entity_poly.pdbx_seq_one_letter_code
_entity_poly.pdbx_strand_id
1 'polypeptide(L)'
;MFRKLLPVIAIAALGLAACSSPPAQSSAGSAGGPDVSQGKALFATNCGECHSDDGTGTDEAPNVAGHTAEQVKAQVRQPEGDMKTIGADKLSDADLEKIAAFVVSLPGEEAHPDIKPTEEEMIHLKAAFQAIEDHENMDRDAAITHLDQAAALASGDTAKLYEEMLEAVKAKKAGNARHELKELLGMEAEH
;
A
#
# COMPACT_ATOMS: atom_id res chain seq x y z
N MET A 1 -93.84 7.77 7.55
CA MET A 1 -93.96 8.07 6.11
C MET A 1 -92.57 8.39 5.56
N PHE A 2 -92.32 7.97 4.34
CA PHE A 2 -91.03 7.50 3.79
C PHE A 2 -89.83 8.47 3.82
N ARG A 3 -88.69 7.97 4.32
CA ARG A 3 -87.34 8.53 4.07
C ARG A 3 -86.84 8.04 2.70
N LYS A 4 -86.39 9.02 1.91
CA LYS A 4 -85.66 8.87 0.64
C LYS A 4 -84.39 8.02 0.83
N LEU A 5 -83.95 7.31 -0.21
CA LEU A 5 -82.75 7.64 -1.02
C LEU A 5 -82.34 6.46 -1.93
N LEU A 6 -81.96 6.83 -3.16
CA LEU A 6 -81.57 5.98 -4.30
C LEU A 6 -80.26 5.18 -4.07
N PRO A 7 -80.01 4.13 -4.88
CA PRO A 7 -78.84 3.26 -4.73
C PRO A 7 -77.55 3.95 -5.21
N VAL A 8 -76.48 3.76 -4.42
CA VAL A 8 -75.12 4.17 -4.74
C VAL A 8 -74.57 3.28 -5.85
N ILE A 9 -74.19 3.90 -6.97
CA ILE A 9 -73.48 3.28 -8.08
C ILE A 9 -72.03 3.01 -7.65
N ALA A 10 -71.62 1.75 -7.68
CA ALA A 10 -70.25 1.33 -7.45
C ALA A 10 -69.37 1.65 -8.67
N ILE A 11 -68.38 2.52 -8.50
CA ILE A 11 -67.31 2.74 -9.48
C ILE A 11 -66.08 2.00 -8.96
N ALA A 12 -65.77 0.86 -9.60
CA ALA A 12 -64.53 0.13 -9.39
C ALA A 12 -63.41 0.83 -10.19
N ALA A 13 -62.54 1.56 -9.51
CA ALA A 13 -61.31 2.08 -10.10
C ALA A 13 -60.17 1.06 -9.91
N LEU A 14 -59.73 0.50 -11.03
CA LEU A 14 -58.57 -0.38 -11.14
C LEU A 14 -57.30 0.48 -10.98
N GLY A 15 -56.69 0.48 -9.80
CA GLY A 15 -55.42 1.15 -9.54
C GLY A 15 -54.24 0.23 -9.89
N LEU A 16 -53.46 0.59 -10.92
CA LEU A 16 -52.15 -0.01 -11.16
C LEU A 16 -51.18 0.48 -10.07
N ALA A 17 -50.79 -0.43 -9.18
CA ALA A 17 -49.68 -0.20 -8.25
C ALA A 17 -48.36 -0.39 -9.01
N ALA A 18 -47.73 0.72 -9.42
CA ALA A 18 -46.35 0.71 -9.89
C ALA A 18 -45.42 0.67 -8.66
N CYS A 19 -44.72 -0.44 -8.46
CA CYS A 19 -43.61 -0.52 -7.52
C CYS A 19 -42.43 0.28 -8.08
N SER A 20 -42.26 1.51 -7.63
CA SER A 20 -41.02 2.27 -7.87
C SER A 20 -39.95 1.76 -6.91
N SER A 21 -39.04 0.92 -7.40
CA SER A 21 -37.77 0.67 -6.72
C SER A 21 -36.91 1.94 -6.79
N PRO A 22 -36.32 2.45 -5.70
CA PRO A 22 -35.29 3.47 -5.81
C PRO A 22 -34.08 2.88 -6.56
N PRO A 23 -33.39 3.66 -7.41
CA PRO A 23 -32.15 3.19 -8.01
C PRO A 23 -31.16 2.89 -6.88
N ALA A 24 -30.53 1.71 -6.96
CA ALA A 24 -29.34 1.41 -6.17
C ALA A 24 -28.33 2.52 -6.45
N GLN A 25 -28.08 3.35 -5.45
CA GLN A 25 -26.97 4.29 -5.50
C GLN A 25 -25.70 3.46 -5.44
N SER A 26 -25.12 3.19 -6.61
CA SER A 26 -23.71 2.87 -6.71
C SER A 26 -22.97 4.09 -6.17
N SER A 27 -22.60 4.04 -4.90
CA SER A 27 -21.66 4.98 -4.30
C SER A 27 -20.33 4.78 -5.01
N ALA A 28 -20.13 5.51 -6.11
CA ALA A 28 -18.80 5.89 -6.52
C ALA A 28 -18.21 6.65 -5.31
N GLY A 29 -17.28 5.99 -4.62
CA GLY A 29 -16.70 6.47 -3.38
C GLY A 29 -16.15 7.87 -3.59
N SER A 30 -16.74 8.85 -2.92
CA SER A 30 -16.09 10.13 -2.70
C SER A 30 -14.78 9.84 -1.98
N ALA A 31 -13.65 10.28 -2.55
CA ALA A 31 -12.43 10.44 -1.77
C ALA A 31 -12.80 11.27 -0.53
N GLY A 32 -12.80 10.64 0.65
CA GLY A 32 -13.31 11.24 1.90
C GLY A 32 -14.61 10.66 2.47
N GLY A 33 -15.05 9.46 2.06
CA GLY A 33 -16.13 8.74 2.75
C GLY A 33 -15.82 8.44 4.24
N PRO A 34 -16.81 8.03 5.05
CA PRO A 34 -16.62 7.68 6.46
C PRO A 34 -15.49 6.67 6.69
N ASP A 35 -15.33 5.71 5.78
CA ASP A 35 -14.30 4.67 5.86
C ASP A 35 -12.88 5.25 5.68
N VAL A 36 -12.69 6.22 4.78
CA VAL A 36 -11.39 6.91 4.59
C VAL A 36 -11.03 7.74 5.83
N SER A 37 -12.01 8.43 6.43
CA SER A 37 -11.78 9.23 7.63
C SER A 37 -11.44 8.37 8.86
N GLN A 38 -12.13 7.23 9.03
CA GLN A 38 -11.79 6.24 10.05
C GLN A 38 -10.43 5.59 9.77
N GLY A 39 -10.17 5.25 8.50
CA GLY A 39 -8.90 4.71 8.02
C GLY A 39 -7.72 5.60 8.35
N LYS A 40 -7.85 6.92 8.15
CA LYS A 40 -6.81 7.89 8.52
C LYS A 40 -6.50 7.87 10.01
N ALA A 41 -7.52 7.86 10.87
CA ALA A 41 -7.33 7.81 12.32
C ALA A 41 -6.64 6.51 12.77
N LEU A 42 -7.04 5.39 12.17
CA LEU A 42 -6.42 4.09 12.40
C LEU A 42 -4.97 4.08 11.89
N PHE A 43 -4.69 4.64 10.72
CA PHE A 43 -3.35 4.72 10.15
C PHE A 43 -2.41 5.54 11.04
N ALA A 44 -2.82 6.73 11.48
CA ALA A 44 -2.02 7.55 12.40
C ALA A 44 -1.64 6.78 13.69
N THR A 45 -2.56 5.96 14.21
CA THR A 45 -2.33 5.18 15.43
C THR A 45 -1.43 3.96 15.22
N ASN A 46 -1.53 3.30 14.06
CA ASN A 46 -0.88 2.00 13.83
C ASN A 46 0.35 2.06 12.92
N CYS A 47 0.49 3.12 12.12
CA CYS A 47 1.46 3.25 11.04
C CYS A 47 2.21 4.59 11.08
N GLY A 48 1.59 5.63 11.66
CA GLY A 48 2.08 7.02 11.60
C GLY A 48 3.44 7.23 12.26
N GLU A 49 3.84 6.41 13.23
CA GLU A 49 5.17 6.50 13.86
C GLU A 49 6.30 6.31 12.83
N CYS A 50 6.13 5.40 11.86
CA CYS A 50 7.13 5.15 10.84
C CYS A 50 6.80 5.86 9.51
N HIS A 51 5.53 5.96 9.13
CA HIS A 51 5.11 6.46 7.81
C HIS A 51 4.56 7.90 7.83
N SER A 52 4.68 8.62 8.96
CA SER A 52 3.98 9.89 9.24
C SER A 52 2.47 9.77 9.26
N ASP A 53 1.75 10.61 10.01
CA ASP A 53 0.28 10.49 10.15
C ASP A 53 -0.50 10.67 8.83
N ASP A 54 0.11 11.29 7.83
CA ASP A 54 -0.45 11.51 6.50
C ASP A 54 0.07 10.55 5.43
N GLY A 55 0.91 9.58 5.80
CA GLY A 55 1.47 8.59 4.88
C GLY A 55 2.58 9.11 3.98
N THR A 56 3.13 10.29 4.27
CA THR A 56 4.22 10.89 3.48
C THR A 56 5.58 10.24 3.71
N GLY A 57 5.69 9.35 4.70
CA GLY A 57 6.94 8.68 5.07
C GLY A 57 7.78 9.47 6.07
N THR A 58 8.85 8.84 6.52
CA THR A 58 9.94 9.40 7.33
C THR A 58 11.26 8.78 6.89
N ASP A 59 12.37 9.13 7.54
CA ASP A 59 13.64 8.41 7.35
C ASP A 59 13.58 6.94 7.81
N GLU A 60 12.56 6.55 8.59
CA GLU A 60 12.38 5.17 9.05
C GLU A 60 11.61 4.30 8.05
N ALA A 61 10.61 4.86 7.37
CA ALA A 61 9.78 4.12 6.41
C ALA A 61 9.24 5.03 5.30
N PRO A 62 9.04 4.50 4.08
CA PRO A 62 8.77 5.32 2.90
C PRO A 62 7.34 5.90 2.88
N ASN A 63 7.10 6.77 1.89
CA ASN A 63 5.76 7.19 1.50
C ASN A 63 4.93 5.96 1.07
N VAL A 64 3.64 5.92 1.42
CA VAL A 64 2.73 4.79 1.11
C VAL A 64 1.72 5.08 0.01
N ALA A 65 1.73 6.26 -0.59
CA ALA A 65 0.84 6.63 -1.69
C ALA A 65 1.11 5.76 -2.93
N GLY A 66 0.08 5.60 -3.77
CA GLY A 66 0.18 4.87 -5.04
C GLY A 66 -0.02 3.36 -4.97
N HIS A 67 -0.01 2.75 -3.78
CA HIS A 67 -0.30 1.32 -3.65
C HIS A 67 -1.81 1.01 -3.66
N THR A 68 -2.15 -0.16 -4.18
CA THR A 68 -3.51 -0.72 -4.13
C THR A 68 -3.87 -1.22 -2.74
N ALA A 69 -5.17 -1.37 -2.47
CA ALA A 69 -5.63 -1.92 -1.19
C ALA A 69 -5.12 -3.36 -0.97
N GLU A 70 -4.93 -4.13 -2.03
CA GLU A 70 -4.40 -5.50 -1.95
C GLU A 70 -2.92 -5.50 -1.57
N GLN A 71 -2.10 -4.69 -2.23
CA GLN A 71 -0.68 -4.50 -1.88
C GLN A 71 -0.52 -4.05 -0.41
N VAL A 72 -1.30 -3.06 0.02
CA VAL A 72 -1.26 -2.58 1.42
C VAL A 72 -1.59 -3.71 2.40
N LYS A 73 -2.62 -4.51 2.11
CA LYS A 73 -3.01 -5.63 2.97
C LYS A 73 -1.96 -6.73 3.00
N ALA A 74 -1.40 -7.08 1.85
CA ALA A 74 -0.34 -8.06 1.73
C ALA A 74 0.88 -7.60 2.55
N GLN A 75 1.35 -6.37 2.34
CA GLN A 75 2.50 -5.80 3.04
C GLN A 75 2.30 -5.75 4.56
N VAL A 76 1.09 -5.45 5.06
CA VAL A 76 0.82 -5.45 6.51
C VAL A 76 0.86 -6.87 7.12
N ARG A 77 0.37 -7.88 6.39
CA ARG A 77 0.24 -9.26 6.89
C ARG A 77 1.47 -10.14 6.60
N GLN A 78 2.18 -9.84 5.52
CA GLN A 78 3.34 -10.54 5.01
C GLN A 78 4.34 -9.49 4.52
N PRO A 79 4.94 -8.71 5.44
CA PRO A 79 5.78 -7.60 5.06
C PRO A 79 7.03 -8.07 4.31
N GLU A 80 7.32 -7.37 3.23
CA GLU A 80 8.65 -7.30 2.67
C GLU A 80 9.48 -6.23 3.39
N GLY A 81 10.80 -6.26 3.19
CA GLY A 81 11.72 -5.32 3.84
C GLY A 81 11.88 -5.55 5.34
N ASP A 82 12.07 -4.46 6.08
CA ASP A 82 12.23 -4.44 7.54
C ASP A 82 10.93 -4.07 8.28
N MET A 83 9.81 -3.91 7.56
CA MET A 83 8.51 -3.66 8.17
C MET A 83 8.09 -4.82 9.08
N LYS A 84 7.57 -4.50 10.27
CA LYS A 84 7.12 -5.50 11.24
C LYS A 84 5.76 -6.06 10.84
N THR A 85 5.59 -7.37 10.96
CA THR A 85 4.30 -8.01 10.73
C THR A 85 3.27 -7.56 11.76
N ILE A 86 2.07 -7.17 11.30
CA ILE A 86 0.93 -6.86 12.17
C ILE A 86 -0.12 -7.94 11.95
N GLY A 87 -0.35 -8.77 12.97
CA GLY A 87 -1.33 -9.84 12.94
C GLY A 87 -2.78 -9.35 13.07
N ALA A 88 -3.72 -10.19 12.66
CA ALA A 88 -5.16 -9.91 12.75
C ALA A 88 -5.66 -9.75 14.19
N ASP A 89 -4.91 -10.25 15.17
CA ASP A 89 -5.13 -10.10 16.60
C ASP A 89 -4.89 -8.66 17.11
N LYS A 90 -4.00 -7.91 16.44
CA LYS A 90 -3.66 -6.52 16.79
C LYS A 90 -4.39 -5.50 15.95
N LEU A 91 -4.63 -5.82 14.68
CA LEU A 91 -5.36 -4.99 13.74
C LEU A 91 -6.32 -5.89 12.97
N SER A 92 -7.63 -5.73 13.18
CA SER A 92 -8.63 -6.56 12.50
C SER A 92 -8.60 -6.35 10.98
N ASP A 93 -9.05 -7.34 10.22
CA ASP A 93 -9.13 -7.20 8.76
C ASP A 93 -10.08 -6.05 8.37
N ALA A 94 -11.18 -5.87 9.09
CA ALA A 94 -12.12 -4.78 8.85
C ALA A 94 -11.52 -3.39 9.07
N ASP A 95 -10.61 -3.24 10.04
CA ASP A 95 -9.90 -1.97 10.26
C ASP A 95 -8.76 -1.79 9.26
N LEU A 96 -8.10 -2.88 8.86
CA LEU A 96 -7.10 -2.86 7.80
C LEU A 96 -7.72 -2.49 6.44
N GLU A 97 -8.94 -2.90 6.12
CA GLU A 97 -9.65 -2.44 4.91
C GLU A 97 -9.84 -0.91 4.91
N LYS A 98 -10.14 -0.31 6.06
CA LYS A 98 -10.29 1.16 6.17
C LYS A 98 -8.95 1.85 6.02
N ILE A 99 -7.89 1.31 6.63
CA ILE A 99 -6.52 1.81 6.45
C ILE A 99 -6.14 1.74 4.96
N ALA A 100 -6.37 0.61 4.30
CA ALA A 100 -6.10 0.44 2.89
C ALA A 100 -6.89 1.45 2.04
N ALA A 101 -8.16 1.70 2.37
CA ALA A 101 -8.95 2.75 1.70
C ALA A 101 -8.39 4.16 1.91
N PHE A 102 -7.81 4.45 3.08
CA PHE A 102 -7.09 5.71 3.31
C PHE A 102 -5.83 5.81 2.46
N VAL A 103 -4.98 4.78 2.45
CA VAL A 103 -3.74 4.76 1.66
C VAL A 103 -4.02 4.93 0.16
N VAL A 104 -5.00 4.20 -0.38
CA VAL A 104 -5.45 4.32 -1.77
C VAL A 104 -5.98 5.73 -2.09
N SER A 105 -6.45 6.48 -1.09
CA SER A 105 -6.95 7.84 -1.28
C SER A 105 -5.85 8.91 -1.30
N LEU A 106 -4.61 8.57 -0.93
CA LEU A 106 -3.50 9.50 -0.92
C LEU A 106 -3.09 9.90 -2.36
N PRO A 107 -2.80 11.19 -2.61
CA PRO A 107 -2.29 11.60 -3.90
C PRO A 107 -0.82 11.19 -4.07
N GLY A 108 -0.46 10.75 -5.27
CA GLY A 108 0.90 10.36 -5.61
C GLY A 108 0.94 9.00 -6.30
N GLU A 109 2.11 8.69 -6.83
CA GLU A 109 2.45 7.36 -7.37
C GLU A 109 3.36 6.65 -6.38
N GLU A 110 3.42 5.33 -6.53
CA GLU A 110 4.33 4.48 -5.78
C GLU A 110 5.77 5.00 -5.93
N ALA A 111 6.47 5.14 -4.82
CA ALA A 111 7.76 5.82 -4.76
C ALA A 111 8.92 4.88 -5.16
N HIS A 112 8.91 4.38 -6.40
CA HIS A 112 10.00 3.59 -6.95
C HIS A 112 10.52 4.26 -8.24
N PRO A 113 11.78 4.73 -8.26
CA PRO A 113 12.34 5.31 -9.47
C PRO A 113 12.52 4.21 -10.54
N ASP A 114 12.12 4.47 -11.80
CA ASP A 114 12.37 3.57 -12.95
C ASP A 114 13.87 3.55 -13.30
N ILE A 115 14.64 2.83 -12.47
CA ILE A 115 16.08 2.66 -12.60
C ILE A 115 16.36 1.41 -13.41
N LYS A 116 17.21 1.58 -14.43
CA LYS A 116 17.76 0.47 -15.20
C LYS A 116 19.28 0.46 -14.97
N PRO A 117 19.79 -0.36 -14.05
CA PRO A 117 21.22 -0.39 -13.77
C PRO A 117 22.03 -0.73 -15.01
N THR A 118 23.23 -0.17 -15.11
CA THR A 118 24.18 -0.56 -16.16
C THR A 118 24.72 -1.97 -15.91
N GLU A 119 25.27 -2.62 -16.94
CA GLU A 119 25.91 -3.94 -16.76
C GLU A 119 27.02 -3.94 -15.71
N GLU A 120 27.75 -2.83 -15.59
CA GLU A 120 28.81 -2.68 -14.60
C GLU A 120 28.24 -2.54 -13.18
N GLU A 121 27.19 -1.74 -13.00
CA GLU A 121 26.47 -1.66 -11.72
C GLU A 121 25.86 -3.02 -11.33
N MET A 122 25.28 -3.75 -12.29
CA MET A 122 24.66 -5.05 -12.06
C MET A 122 25.63 -6.09 -11.49
N ILE A 123 26.92 -6.02 -11.80
CA ILE A 123 27.95 -6.90 -11.22
C ILE A 123 28.00 -6.68 -9.70
N HIS A 124 28.03 -5.42 -9.27
CA HIS A 124 28.09 -5.04 -7.87
C HIS A 124 26.76 -5.30 -7.15
N LEU A 125 25.62 -4.99 -7.76
CA LEU A 125 24.30 -5.23 -7.17
C LEU A 125 24.05 -6.73 -6.91
N LYS A 126 24.41 -7.61 -7.86
CA LYS A 126 24.30 -9.07 -7.67
C LYS A 126 25.18 -9.56 -6.53
N ALA A 127 26.42 -9.07 -6.44
CA ALA A 127 27.34 -9.45 -5.38
C ALA A 127 26.88 -8.95 -4.00
N ALA A 128 26.34 -7.72 -3.93
CA ALA A 128 25.72 -7.19 -2.72
C ALA A 128 24.52 -8.03 -2.27
N PHE A 129 23.65 -8.39 -3.22
CA PHE A 129 22.48 -9.22 -2.96
C PHE A 129 22.85 -10.59 -2.40
N GLN A 130 23.82 -11.28 -3.01
CA GLN A 130 24.33 -12.56 -2.53
C GLN A 130 24.89 -12.46 -1.11
N ALA A 131 25.63 -11.39 -0.80
CA ALA A 131 26.19 -11.16 0.53
C ALA A 131 25.09 -10.90 1.60
N ILE A 132 23.95 -10.34 1.20
CA ILE A 132 22.79 -10.13 2.08
C ILE A 132 21.96 -11.42 2.25
N GLU A 133 21.79 -12.21 1.20
CA GLU A 133 20.98 -13.44 1.23
C GLU A 133 21.65 -14.62 1.93
N ASP A 134 22.96 -14.59 2.18
CA ASP A 134 23.63 -15.63 2.96
C ASP A 134 23.08 -15.66 4.39
N HIS A 135 22.10 -16.55 4.61
CA HIS A 135 21.37 -16.70 5.87
C HIS A 135 22.22 -17.29 6.99
N GLU A 136 23.35 -17.93 6.69
CA GLU A 136 24.22 -18.53 7.70
C GLU A 136 25.30 -17.53 8.16
N ASN A 137 25.82 -16.71 7.25
CA ASN A 137 26.92 -15.80 7.53
C ASN A 137 26.83 -14.50 6.74
N MET A 138 25.69 -13.81 6.77
CA MET A 138 25.50 -12.50 6.12
C MET A 138 26.78 -11.65 6.19
N ASP A 139 27.44 -11.50 5.04
CA ASP A 139 28.69 -10.77 4.95
C ASP A 139 28.36 -9.29 4.73
N ARG A 140 28.03 -8.62 5.83
CA ARG A 140 27.65 -7.21 5.81
C ARG A 140 28.76 -6.34 5.23
N ASP A 141 30.03 -6.66 5.48
CA ASP A 141 31.15 -5.86 5.01
C ASP A 141 31.33 -6.02 3.49
N ALA A 142 31.10 -7.22 2.95
CA ALA A 142 31.03 -7.44 1.50
C ALA A 142 29.84 -6.72 0.87
N ALA A 143 28.64 -6.80 1.48
CA ALA A 143 27.46 -6.08 0.99
C ALA A 143 27.70 -4.56 0.94
N ILE A 144 28.27 -3.99 2.00
CA ILE A 144 28.67 -2.57 2.07
C ILE A 144 29.67 -2.24 0.95
N THR A 145 30.70 -3.08 0.78
CA THR A 145 31.75 -2.85 -0.23
C THR A 145 31.15 -2.80 -1.65
N HIS A 146 30.26 -3.73 -1.96
CA HIS A 146 29.66 -3.79 -3.30
C HIS A 146 28.63 -2.69 -3.53
N LEU A 147 27.83 -2.31 -2.54
CA LEU A 147 26.91 -1.16 -2.67
C LEU A 147 27.67 0.16 -2.82
N ASP A 148 28.80 0.35 -2.11
CA ASP A 148 29.68 1.51 -2.27
C ASP A 148 30.27 1.59 -3.69
N GLN A 149 30.71 0.45 -4.24
CA GLN A 149 31.18 0.37 -5.62
C GLN A 149 30.08 0.68 -6.64
N ALA A 150 28.86 0.17 -6.45
CA ALA A 150 27.73 0.50 -7.31
C ALA A 150 27.38 2.00 -7.25
N ALA A 151 27.33 2.58 -6.04
CA ALA A 151 27.07 4.00 -5.83
C ALA A 151 28.12 4.90 -6.50
N ALA A 152 29.40 4.50 -6.47
CA ALA A 152 30.48 5.22 -7.13
C ALA A 152 30.39 5.23 -8.68
N LEU A 153 29.68 4.27 -9.27
CA LEU A 153 29.41 4.20 -10.72
C LEU A 153 28.17 4.99 -11.14
N ALA A 154 27.21 5.12 -10.23
CA ALA A 154 25.91 5.73 -10.48
C ALA A 154 25.95 7.27 -10.40
N SER A 155 24.86 7.90 -10.84
CA SER A 155 24.63 9.33 -10.66
C SER A 155 23.14 9.64 -10.51
N GLY A 156 22.81 10.84 -10.02
CA GLY A 156 21.43 11.27 -9.85
C GLY A 156 20.62 10.35 -8.92
N ASP A 157 19.38 10.07 -9.28
CA ASP A 157 18.47 9.26 -8.47
C ASP A 157 18.96 7.81 -8.28
N THR A 158 19.72 7.27 -9.25
CA THR A 158 20.32 5.94 -9.13
C THR A 158 21.37 5.89 -8.03
N ALA A 159 22.25 6.90 -7.95
CA ALA A 159 23.23 6.98 -6.87
C ALA A 159 22.54 7.11 -5.50
N LYS A 160 21.50 7.95 -5.43
CA LYS A 160 20.71 8.14 -4.22
C LYS A 160 20.09 6.84 -3.72
N LEU A 161 19.48 6.04 -4.60
CA LEU A 161 18.93 4.72 -4.21
C LEU A 161 20.03 3.79 -3.69
N TYR A 162 21.18 3.73 -4.36
CA TYR A 162 22.28 2.84 -3.94
C TYR A 162 22.88 3.26 -2.59
N GLU A 163 22.99 4.56 -2.34
CA GLU A 163 23.38 5.12 -1.04
C GLU A 163 22.35 4.81 0.06
N GLU A 164 21.05 4.88 -0.23
CA GLU A 164 19.98 4.50 0.70
C GLU A 164 20.08 3.01 1.08
N MET A 165 20.29 2.12 0.11
CA MET A 165 20.54 0.70 0.37
C MET A 165 21.80 0.49 1.23
N LEU A 166 22.88 1.21 0.91
CA LEU A 166 24.14 1.15 1.66
C LEU A 166 23.95 1.55 3.12
N GLU A 167 23.25 2.64 3.38
CA GLU A 167 22.94 3.10 4.73
C GLU A 167 22.00 2.14 5.47
N ALA A 168 21.03 1.55 4.77
CA ALA A 168 20.15 0.53 5.34
C ALA A 168 20.95 -0.70 5.80
N VAL A 169 21.89 -1.20 4.99
CA VAL A 169 22.79 -2.30 5.35
C VAL A 169 23.68 -1.92 6.55
N LYS A 170 24.26 -0.71 6.57
CA LYS A 170 25.06 -0.21 7.72
C LYS A 170 24.23 -0.12 9.00
N ALA A 171 22.97 0.28 8.90
CA ALA A 171 22.03 0.40 10.01
C ALA A 171 21.44 -0.95 10.48
N LYS A 172 21.87 -2.07 9.89
CA LYS A 172 21.32 -3.42 10.14
C LYS A 172 19.83 -3.54 9.80
N LYS A 173 19.37 -2.73 8.84
CA LYS A 173 18.05 -2.78 8.19
C LYS A 173 18.25 -3.27 6.75
N ALA A 174 18.82 -4.47 6.62
CA ALA A 174 19.19 -5.02 5.32
C ALA A 174 17.97 -5.60 4.57
N GLY A 175 16.80 -5.73 5.23
CA GLY A 175 15.59 -6.21 4.60
C GLY A 175 15.15 -5.29 3.45
N ASN A 176 15.14 -3.97 3.69
CA ASN A 176 14.80 -2.98 2.67
C ASN A 176 15.78 -3.03 1.50
N ALA A 177 17.09 -3.03 1.78
CA ALA A 177 18.12 -3.15 0.73
C ALA A 177 17.97 -4.44 -0.09
N ARG A 178 17.61 -5.56 0.55
CA ARG A 178 17.34 -6.82 -0.14
C ARG A 178 16.12 -6.72 -1.06
N HIS A 179 15.06 -6.05 -0.64
CA HIS A 179 13.84 -5.86 -1.45
C HIS A 179 14.18 -5.05 -2.71
N GLU A 180 14.80 -3.87 -2.55
CA GLU A 180 15.27 -3.02 -3.66
C GLU A 180 16.17 -3.79 -4.65
N LEU A 181 17.10 -4.59 -4.12
CA LEU A 181 17.97 -5.43 -4.96
C LEU A 181 17.18 -6.47 -5.75
N LYS A 182 16.10 -7.04 -5.20
CA LYS A 182 15.26 -7.98 -5.97
C LYS A 182 14.56 -7.28 -7.13
N GLU A 183 14.02 -6.08 -6.90
CA GLU A 183 13.38 -5.29 -7.96
C GLU A 183 14.38 -4.97 -9.08
N LEU A 184 15.53 -4.39 -8.74
CA LEU A 184 16.57 -4.01 -9.69
C LEU A 184 17.13 -5.21 -10.47
N LEU A 185 17.15 -6.39 -9.85
CA LEU A 185 17.61 -7.63 -10.47
C LEU A 185 16.51 -8.37 -11.25
N GLY A 186 15.26 -7.87 -11.23
CA GLY A 186 14.11 -8.51 -11.87
C GLY A 186 13.76 -9.87 -11.25
N MET A 187 13.96 -9.99 -9.93
CA MET A 187 13.78 -11.23 -9.16
C MET A 187 12.48 -11.25 -8.35
N GLU A 188 11.59 -10.28 -8.55
CA GLU A 188 10.30 -10.25 -7.90
C GLU A 188 9.44 -11.44 -8.33
N ALA A 189 8.65 -11.96 -7.39
CA ALA A 189 7.54 -12.82 -7.76
C ALA A 189 6.52 -11.96 -8.53
N GLU A 190 6.04 -12.42 -9.67
CA GLU A 190 4.85 -11.84 -10.29
C GLU A 190 3.73 -11.88 -9.24
N HIS A 191 3.27 -10.71 -8.78
CA HIS A 191 2.16 -10.57 -7.83
C HIS A 191 0.82 -10.68 -8.57
#